data_AF-A0A7C2JYF7-F1
#
_entry.id   AF-A0A7C2JYF7-F1
#
_cell.length_a   1.000
_cell.length_b   1.000
_cell.length_c   1.000
_cell.angle_alpha   90.00
_cell.angle_beta   90.00
_cell.angle_gamma   90.00
#
_symmetry.space_group_name_H-M   'P 1'
#
loop_
_entity.id
_entity.type
_entity.pdbx_description
1 polymer ?
#
loop_
_entity_poly.entity_id
_entity_poly.type
_entity_poly.pdbx_seq_one_letter_code
_entity_poly.pdbx_strand_id
1 'polypeptide(L)'
;MRIERPTRALALFGVLLACTAVAQDRAGRSNAVVAGELFVEPPTLINLGFEWWIEGDDNRNAAVAVSFRERGGSEWRPGLPLLRLHGERIYSESRVDVVAPNMFAGSLLDLTPDTEYEARFVLTDPDGVRGEAERTVVVRTRPEPQRYRDGRTFHVYPHGYEGRKIEPAFEGLMCAYNHWCAGTDWATSGRPRVRPGDTIVVHAGVYQYNRYEYTNDAAVNRTTPLDGTYYLTADGTEEQPIAIVAAGDGEVVFDGNGNYALFDVRAADYTYFEGITFRNAEVAILAGTQFLAGSKGLTVKRSRFERVGAGVFTNWSGSSNFYIADNVFLGRNDPNHLIGWAGDMWIQFRGVDGQIFPPVMSSYVAVKLYGPGHVVAHNYIAHFHDGINVETYGNPDGSVASGPGIEDGPKYPPREYWDRRPVAIDFYNNHITNSHDNPIETDGSMHNIRVMRNLFINHASHAFCNQPALGGPVYWIRNIAYHLPGGSTRLRTARRACSSTTIRSFPRRSRPARRTRTGATT
;
A
#
# COMPACT_ATOMS: atom_id res chain seq x y z
N MET A 1 94.83 -44.16 -27.53
CA MET A 1 94.22 -44.96 -28.60
C MET A 1 93.17 -45.84 -27.95
N ARG A 2 91.86 -45.56 -28.17
CA ARG A 2 90.63 -46.38 -27.92
C ARG A 2 90.65 -47.32 -26.68
N ILE A 3 89.79 -47.22 -25.66
CA ILE A 3 88.30 -47.23 -25.62
C ILE A 3 87.84 -46.63 -24.28
N GLU A 4 86.85 -45.73 -24.29
CA GLU A 4 86.16 -45.18 -23.12
C GLU A 4 84.89 -45.97 -22.78
N ARG A 5 84.62 -46.16 -21.48
CA ARG A 5 83.28 -46.35 -20.88
C ARG A 5 83.26 -45.84 -19.42
N PRO A 6 82.09 -45.44 -18.88
CA PRO A 6 81.96 -44.26 -18.02
C PRO A 6 81.74 -44.58 -16.53
N THR A 7 82.07 -43.61 -15.67
CA THR A 7 81.78 -43.59 -14.23
C THR A 7 80.47 -42.87 -13.93
N ARG A 8 79.69 -43.47 -13.02
CA ARG A 8 78.42 -42.99 -12.48
C ARG A 8 78.63 -41.84 -11.49
N ALA A 9 77.73 -40.85 -11.50
CA ALA A 9 77.39 -40.06 -10.32
C ALA A 9 75.89 -39.68 -10.35
N LEU A 10 75.19 -40.02 -9.27
CA LEU A 10 73.78 -39.72 -8.99
C LEU A 10 73.60 -38.20 -8.81
N ALA A 11 72.60 -37.61 -9.48
CA ALA A 11 72.12 -36.26 -9.21
C ALA A 11 70.69 -36.31 -8.63
N LEU A 12 70.52 -35.65 -7.49
CA LEU A 12 69.31 -35.56 -6.68
C LEU A 12 68.34 -34.54 -7.32
N PHE A 13 67.09 -34.95 -7.57
CA PHE A 13 66.02 -34.09 -8.09
C PHE A 13 65.49 -33.17 -6.98
N GLY A 14 65.70 -31.85 -7.10
CA GLY A 14 65.01 -30.82 -6.33
C GLY A 14 63.85 -30.25 -7.14
N VAL A 15 62.62 -30.50 -6.71
CA VAL A 15 61.40 -29.91 -7.28
C VAL A 15 61.21 -28.51 -6.68
N LEU A 16 61.40 -27.47 -7.50
CA LEU A 16 60.98 -26.10 -7.17
C LEU A 16 59.50 -25.93 -7.57
N LEU A 17 58.63 -25.88 -6.57
CA LEU A 17 57.24 -25.43 -6.71
C LEU A 17 57.23 -23.91 -6.86
N ALA A 18 56.96 -23.41 -8.07
CA ALA A 18 56.67 -22.01 -8.30
C ALA A 18 55.22 -21.73 -7.86
N CYS A 19 55.04 -21.16 -6.66
CA CYS A 19 53.77 -20.59 -6.23
C CYS A 19 53.50 -19.30 -7.02
N THR A 20 52.75 -19.38 -8.11
CA THR A 20 52.10 -18.22 -8.71
C THR A 20 50.96 -17.79 -7.78
N ALA A 21 51.21 -16.78 -6.95
CA ALA A 21 50.16 -16.06 -6.26
C ALA A 21 49.31 -15.35 -7.32
N VAL A 22 48.22 -15.99 -7.75
CA VAL A 22 47.13 -15.31 -8.44
C VAL A 22 46.52 -14.37 -7.41
N ALA A 23 46.85 -13.08 -7.51
CA ALA A 23 46.11 -12.04 -6.82
C ALA A 23 44.66 -12.15 -7.32
N GLN A 24 43.79 -12.74 -6.49
CA GLN A 24 42.36 -12.59 -6.65
C GLN A 24 42.08 -11.10 -6.47
N ASP A 25 41.77 -10.43 -7.58
CA ASP A 25 41.26 -9.07 -7.61
C ASP A 25 39.95 -9.10 -6.79
N ARG A 26 40.03 -8.67 -5.53
CA ARG A 26 38.83 -8.37 -4.75
C ARG A 26 38.19 -7.23 -5.50
N ALA A 27 37.03 -7.46 -6.13
CA ALA A 27 36.19 -6.40 -6.70
C ALA A 27 36.30 -5.15 -5.82
N GLY A 28 36.94 -4.12 -6.37
CA GLY A 28 37.57 -3.06 -5.58
C GLY A 28 36.55 -2.35 -4.72
N ARG A 29 36.75 -2.35 -3.40
CA ARG A 29 35.98 -1.49 -2.52
C ARG A 29 36.22 -0.04 -2.92
N SER A 30 35.15 0.67 -3.30
CA SER A 30 35.20 2.08 -3.69
C SER A 30 34.50 2.89 -2.61
N ASN A 31 35.29 3.58 -1.76
CA ASN A 31 34.72 4.47 -0.76
C ASN A 31 34.13 5.73 -1.42
N ALA A 32 34.73 6.26 -2.48
CA ALA A 32 34.18 7.43 -3.18
C ALA A 32 32.87 7.10 -3.90
N VAL A 33 31.84 7.92 -3.66
CA VAL A 33 30.53 7.84 -4.31
C VAL A 33 30.59 8.25 -5.79
N VAL A 34 29.78 7.58 -6.60
CA VAL A 34 29.48 7.96 -7.98
C VAL A 34 28.00 8.32 -8.07
N ALA A 35 27.70 9.56 -8.47
CA ALA A 35 26.33 10.01 -8.66
C ALA A 35 25.68 9.33 -9.87
N GLY A 36 24.56 8.64 -9.65
CA GLY A 36 23.73 8.00 -10.68
C GLY A 36 22.49 8.82 -11.02
N GLU A 37 21.39 8.15 -11.35
CA GLU A 37 20.12 8.78 -11.72
C GLU A 37 19.40 9.38 -10.50
N LEU A 38 18.83 10.58 -10.66
CA LEU A 38 17.88 11.19 -9.72
C LEU A 38 16.49 11.02 -10.32
N PHE A 39 15.65 10.27 -9.62
CA PHE A 39 14.28 9.97 -10.02
C PHE A 39 13.28 10.69 -9.11
N VAL A 40 12.22 11.22 -9.72
CA VAL A 40 11.10 11.87 -9.03
C VAL A 40 9.93 10.90 -9.03
N GLU A 41 9.44 10.55 -7.85
CA GLU A 41 8.27 9.68 -7.69
C GLU A 41 6.96 10.42 -8.03
N PRO A 42 5.85 9.69 -8.24
CA PRO A 42 4.54 10.31 -8.43
C PRO A 42 4.22 11.33 -7.33
N PRO A 43 3.79 12.56 -7.69
CA PRO A 43 3.47 13.58 -6.71
C PRO A 43 2.15 13.25 -6.00
N THR A 44 2.07 13.61 -4.72
CA THR A 44 0.81 13.67 -4.00
C THR A 44 0.41 15.12 -3.76
N LEU A 45 -0.70 15.35 -3.05
CA LEU A 45 -1.25 16.69 -2.85
C LEU A 45 -0.29 17.61 -2.09
N ILE A 46 0.42 17.09 -1.08
CA ILE A 46 1.23 17.92 -0.18
C ILE A 46 2.68 17.43 -0.03
N ASN A 47 3.08 16.40 -0.77
CA ASN A 47 4.43 15.85 -0.67
C ASN A 47 4.99 15.47 -2.05
N LEU A 48 6.32 15.46 -2.14
CA LEU A 48 7.07 15.06 -3.32
C LEU A 48 8.16 14.07 -2.91
N GLY A 49 8.23 12.92 -3.57
CA GLY A 49 9.20 11.85 -3.27
C GLY A 49 10.34 11.81 -4.29
N PHE A 50 11.53 11.43 -3.83
CA PHE A 50 12.75 11.39 -4.63
C PHE A 50 13.59 10.15 -4.31
N GLU A 51 14.32 9.68 -5.32
CA GLU A 51 15.34 8.64 -5.24
C GLU A 51 16.60 9.11 -5.96
N TRP A 52 17.77 8.99 -5.34
CA TRP A 52 19.05 9.26 -5.99
C TRP A 52 19.93 8.01 -5.95
N TRP A 53 20.01 7.32 -7.08
CA TRP A 53 20.82 6.12 -7.28
C TRP A 53 22.29 6.47 -7.31
N ILE A 54 23.13 5.60 -6.74
CA ILE A 54 24.57 5.81 -6.65
C ILE A 54 25.35 4.49 -6.75
N GLU A 55 26.64 4.58 -7.07
CA GLU A 55 27.61 3.48 -6.96
C GLU A 55 28.73 3.84 -5.97
N GLY A 56 29.46 2.83 -5.47
CA GLY A 56 30.48 3.02 -4.43
C GLY A 56 29.88 3.38 -3.07
N ASP A 57 30.62 4.17 -2.29
CA ASP A 57 30.29 4.50 -0.89
C ASP A 57 30.09 3.25 -0.02
N ASP A 58 31.07 2.34 -0.10
CA ASP A 58 31.10 1.09 0.68
C ASP A 58 31.15 1.31 2.19
N ASN A 59 31.73 2.44 2.62
CA ASN A 59 31.82 2.89 4.00
C ASN A 59 30.59 3.67 4.48
N ARG A 60 29.63 3.99 3.59
CA ARG A 60 28.31 4.57 3.91
C ARG A 60 28.39 5.94 4.60
N ASN A 61 29.32 6.77 4.18
CA ASN A 61 29.53 8.11 4.74
C ASN A 61 29.14 9.23 3.78
N ALA A 62 28.66 8.92 2.57
CA ALA A 62 28.04 9.93 1.71
C ALA A 62 26.67 10.40 2.27
N ALA A 63 26.28 11.62 1.92
CA ALA A 63 25.03 12.24 2.35
C ALA A 63 24.44 13.11 1.25
N VAL A 64 23.10 13.26 1.24
CA VAL A 64 22.40 14.17 0.33
C VAL A 64 21.61 15.21 1.12
N ALA A 65 22.04 16.47 1.05
CA ALA A 65 21.29 17.59 1.59
C ALA A 65 20.20 18.03 0.60
N VAL A 66 19.04 18.44 1.13
CA VAL A 66 17.87 18.85 0.34
C VAL A 66 17.47 20.27 0.70
N SER A 67 17.19 21.08 -0.31
CA SER A 67 16.55 22.40 -0.16
C SER A 67 15.54 22.61 -1.26
N PHE A 68 14.50 23.41 -1.01
CA PHE A 68 13.45 23.64 -1.98
C PHE A 68 12.88 25.05 -1.90
N ARG A 69 12.25 25.51 -2.97
CA ARG A 69 11.50 26.76 -3.00
C ARG A 69 10.36 26.65 -3.99
N GLU A 70 9.32 27.45 -3.78
CA GLU A 70 8.30 27.62 -4.81
C GLU A 70 8.95 28.24 -6.05
N ARG A 71 8.56 27.78 -7.24
CA ARG A 71 9.20 28.21 -8.48
C ARG A 71 9.01 29.72 -8.68
N GLY A 72 10.11 30.42 -8.97
CA GLY A 72 10.14 31.88 -9.05
C GLY A 72 10.35 32.59 -7.72
N GLY A 73 10.29 31.87 -6.59
CA GLY A 73 10.72 32.38 -5.29
C GLY A 73 12.24 32.53 -5.21
N SER A 74 12.73 33.42 -4.34
CA SER A 74 14.17 33.64 -4.15
C SER A 74 14.75 32.82 -3.00
N GLU A 75 13.96 32.51 -1.97
CA GLU A 75 14.42 31.87 -0.73
C GLU A 75 14.36 30.34 -0.79
N TRP A 76 15.51 29.69 -0.55
CA TRP A 76 15.60 28.24 -0.39
C TRP A 76 15.27 27.85 1.05
N ARG A 77 14.26 27.00 1.22
CA ARG A 77 13.90 26.37 2.49
C ARG A 77 14.62 25.02 2.63
N PRO A 78 15.11 24.65 3.83
CA PRO A 78 15.72 23.35 4.06
C PRO A 78 14.66 22.24 4.01
N GLY A 79 15.00 21.12 3.38
CA GLY A 79 14.27 19.84 3.47
C GLY A 79 15.00 18.85 4.38
N LEU A 80 14.37 17.72 4.68
CA LEU A 80 15.07 16.61 5.33
C LEU A 80 16.09 16.00 4.35
N PRO A 81 17.32 15.68 4.81
CA PRO A 81 18.26 14.92 4.00
C PRO A 81 17.65 13.59 3.53
N LEU A 82 18.06 13.12 2.34
CA LEU A 82 17.60 11.82 1.86
C LEU A 82 18.21 10.70 2.72
N LEU A 83 17.42 9.66 3.00
CA LEU A 83 17.83 8.49 3.77
C LEU A 83 18.64 7.52 2.90
N ARG A 84 19.75 7.00 3.43
CA ARG A 84 20.58 6.02 2.73
C ARG A 84 19.96 4.62 2.73
N LEU A 85 19.94 3.99 1.56
CA LEU A 85 19.70 2.56 1.31
C LEU A 85 20.94 1.93 0.67
N HIS A 86 21.33 0.75 1.14
CA HIS A 86 22.54 0.06 0.67
C HIS A 86 22.46 -1.45 0.95
N GLY A 87 21.72 -2.20 0.14
CA GLY A 87 21.77 -3.67 0.14
C GLY A 87 21.10 -4.34 1.34
N GLU A 88 20.27 -3.62 2.11
CA GLU A 88 19.46 -4.23 3.16
C GLU A 88 18.54 -5.30 2.56
N ARG A 89 18.63 -6.53 3.07
CA ARG A 89 17.81 -7.65 2.61
C ARG A 89 16.61 -7.85 3.52
N ILE A 90 15.42 -7.80 2.94
CA ILE A 90 14.15 -8.11 3.58
C ILE A 90 13.75 -9.50 3.08
N TYR A 91 13.75 -10.48 3.98
CA TYR A 91 13.53 -11.88 3.65
C TYR A 91 12.48 -12.52 4.56
N SER A 92 11.53 -13.23 3.95
CA SER A 92 10.46 -13.98 4.61
C SER A 92 10.09 -15.22 3.77
N GLU A 93 10.96 -16.23 3.84
CA GLU A 93 10.78 -17.51 3.12
C GLU A 93 10.48 -17.29 1.63
N SER A 94 9.57 -18.07 1.04
CA SER A 94 9.16 -17.96 -0.36
C SER A 94 8.19 -16.81 -0.66
N ARG A 95 7.93 -15.92 0.31
CA ARG A 95 6.94 -14.82 0.17
C ARG A 95 7.58 -13.49 -0.18
N VAL A 96 8.71 -13.18 0.45
CA VAL A 96 9.43 -11.92 0.29
C VAL A 96 10.93 -12.20 0.24
N ASP A 97 11.59 -11.76 -0.81
CA ASP A 97 13.04 -11.58 -0.86
C ASP A 97 13.38 -10.33 -1.66
N VAL A 98 13.55 -9.22 -0.95
CA VAL A 98 13.86 -7.91 -1.53
C VAL A 98 15.20 -7.43 -1.01
N VAL A 99 16.05 -6.93 -1.89
CA VAL A 99 17.33 -6.30 -1.54
C VAL A 99 17.26 -4.84 -1.96
N ALA A 100 17.34 -3.93 -0.99
CA ALA A 100 17.34 -2.50 -1.25
C ALA A 100 18.55 -2.13 -2.14
N PRO A 101 18.38 -1.26 -3.14
CA PRO A 101 19.48 -0.83 -4.00
C PRO A 101 20.46 0.08 -3.25
N ASN A 102 21.56 0.42 -3.91
CA ASN A 102 22.48 1.45 -3.43
C ASN A 102 21.97 2.83 -3.88
N MET A 103 21.27 3.54 -3.00
CA MET A 103 20.64 4.82 -3.33
C MET A 103 20.32 5.63 -2.08
N PHE A 104 19.90 6.88 -2.28
CA PHE A 104 19.22 7.67 -1.27
C PHE A 104 17.75 7.84 -1.63
N ALA A 105 16.85 7.91 -0.65
CA ALA A 105 15.43 8.17 -0.87
C ALA A 105 14.86 9.11 0.20
N GLY A 106 13.90 9.96 -0.17
CA GLY A 106 13.27 10.88 0.78
C GLY A 106 12.28 11.83 0.13
N SER A 107 11.54 12.55 0.98
CA SER A 107 10.44 13.42 0.55
C SER A 107 10.60 14.86 1.02
N LEU A 108 10.11 15.80 0.20
CA LEU A 108 9.70 17.13 0.63
C LEU A 108 8.27 17.05 1.17
N LEU A 109 8.02 17.71 2.30
CA LEU A 109 6.82 17.50 3.12
C LEU A 109 6.05 18.80 3.36
N ASP A 110 4.73 18.67 3.55
CA ASP A 110 3.82 19.79 3.89
C ASP A 110 3.91 20.98 2.91
N LEU A 111 3.93 20.64 1.62
CA LEU A 111 3.88 21.59 0.51
C LEU A 111 2.45 22.04 0.21
N THR A 112 2.33 23.12 -0.58
CA THR A 112 1.03 23.59 -1.09
C THR A 112 0.60 22.71 -2.26
N PRO A 113 -0.67 22.24 -2.31
CA PRO A 113 -1.20 21.55 -3.49
C PRO A 113 -1.14 22.37 -4.77
N ASP A 114 -1.11 21.67 -5.92
CA ASP A 114 -1.06 22.27 -7.26
C ASP A 114 0.00 23.38 -7.45
N THR A 115 1.17 23.19 -6.84
CA THR A 115 2.21 24.22 -6.78
C THR A 115 3.53 23.68 -7.34
N GLU A 116 4.18 24.46 -8.20
CA GLU A 116 5.51 24.15 -8.72
C GLU A 116 6.60 24.51 -7.71
N TYR A 117 7.51 23.56 -7.50
CA TYR A 117 8.69 23.72 -6.67
C TYR A 117 9.96 23.44 -7.47
N GLU A 118 11.00 24.20 -7.16
CA GLU A 118 12.38 23.82 -7.46
C GLU A 118 12.93 23.08 -6.24
N ALA A 119 13.38 21.84 -6.44
CA ALA A 119 13.98 20.99 -5.41
C ALA A 119 15.44 20.76 -5.76
N ARG A 120 16.34 21.13 -4.86
CA ARG A 120 17.80 21.04 -5.01
C ARG A 120 18.37 20.00 -4.04
N PHE A 121 19.24 19.16 -4.59
CA PHE A 121 19.91 18.06 -3.91
C PHE A 121 21.42 18.23 -4.03
N VAL A 122 22.14 18.10 -2.92
CA VAL A 122 23.61 18.22 -2.88
C VAL A 122 24.18 16.95 -2.26
N LEU A 123 24.83 16.12 -3.08
CA LEU A 123 25.55 14.92 -2.69
C LEU A 123 26.97 15.28 -2.23
N THR A 124 27.34 14.79 -1.05
CA THR A 124 28.67 14.98 -0.47
C THR A 124 29.21 13.67 0.02
N ASP A 125 30.53 13.47 -0.09
CA ASP A 125 31.25 12.29 0.38
C ASP A 125 32.66 12.70 0.83
N PRO A 126 33.10 12.39 2.07
CA PRO A 126 34.46 12.63 2.52
C PRO A 126 35.56 11.99 1.65
N ASP A 127 35.26 10.88 0.98
CA ASP A 127 36.16 10.17 0.08
C ASP A 127 36.13 10.73 -1.37
N GLY A 128 35.24 11.71 -1.63
CA GLY A 128 35.09 12.42 -2.89
C GLY A 128 33.86 11.99 -3.69
N VAL A 129 33.32 12.92 -4.48
CA VAL A 129 32.16 12.69 -5.35
C VAL A 129 32.60 12.64 -6.81
N ARG A 130 32.20 11.59 -7.53
CA ARG A 130 32.36 11.49 -9.00
C ARG A 130 31.00 11.69 -9.67
N GLY A 131 30.98 12.45 -10.77
CA GLY A 131 29.76 12.84 -11.46
C GLY A 131 29.20 14.17 -10.95
N GLU A 132 27.91 14.40 -11.17
CA GLU A 132 27.24 15.65 -10.80
C GLU A 132 26.83 15.63 -9.32
N ALA A 133 27.52 16.42 -8.50
CA ALA A 133 27.30 16.48 -7.05
C ALA A 133 26.06 17.30 -6.66
N GLU A 134 25.54 18.16 -7.54
CA GLU A 134 24.37 19.00 -7.27
C GLU A 134 23.35 18.84 -8.40
N ARG A 135 22.08 18.60 -8.05
CA ARG A 135 20.98 18.56 -9.03
C ARG A 135 19.81 19.40 -8.55
N THR A 136 19.16 20.06 -9.49
CA THR A 136 17.90 20.76 -9.26
C THR A 136 16.84 20.25 -10.23
N VAL A 137 15.65 19.93 -9.71
CA VAL A 137 14.49 19.49 -10.51
C VAL A 137 13.31 20.43 -10.28
N VAL A 138 12.51 20.64 -11.32
CA VAL A 138 11.22 21.31 -11.23
C VAL A 138 10.13 20.26 -11.16
N VAL A 139 9.27 20.34 -10.15
CA VAL A 139 8.24 19.34 -9.87
C VAL A 139 7.02 20.01 -9.27
N ARG A 140 5.81 19.54 -9.61
CA ARG A 140 4.53 20.09 -9.15
C ARG A 140 3.84 19.09 -8.21
N THR A 141 3.32 19.57 -7.08
CA THR A 141 2.39 18.80 -6.23
C THR A 141 1.07 18.58 -6.96
N ARG A 142 0.42 17.44 -6.76
CA ARG A 142 -0.81 17.11 -7.48
C ARG A 142 -1.97 18.03 -7.04
N PRO A 143 -2.83 18.54 -7.94
CA PRO A 143 -4.07 19.18 -7.54
C PRO A 143 -5.01 18.17 -6.83
N GLU A 144 -5.92 18.69 -6.02
CA GLU A 144 -7.02 17.87 -5.52
C GLU A 144 -7.93 17.46 -6.69
N PRO A 145 -8.22 16.16 -6.91
CA PRO A 145 -9.10 15.73 -7.98
C PRO A 145 -10.49 16.39 -7.90
N GLN A 146 -10.93 16.93 -9.03
CA GLN A 146 -12.23 17.56 -9.22
C GLN A 146 -12.99 16.87 -10.34
N ARG A 147 -14.33 16.88 -10.25
CA ARG A 147 -15.15 16.52 -11.41
C ARG A 147 -14.98 17.55 -12.53
N TYR A 148 -15.03 17.09 -13.77
CA TYR A 148 -15.14 17.97 -14.92
C TYR A 148 -16.52 18.63 -14.97
N ARG A 149 -16.58 19.94 -15.21
CA ARG A 149 -17.83 20.72 -15.11
C ARG A 149 -18.57 20.86 -16.43
N ASP A 150 -17.88 20.71 -17.56
CA ASP A 150 -18.44 20.98 -18.89
C ASP A 150 -18.84 19.70 -19.64
N GLY A 151 -18.86 18.55 -18.94
CA GLY A 151 -19.30 17.27 -19.51
C GLY A 151 -20.81 17.10 -19.53
N ARG A 152 -21.28 16.01 -20.13
CA ARG A 152 -22.72 15.73 -20.19
C ARG A 152 -23.19 15.31 -18.80
N THR A 153 -24.43 15.68 -18.47
CA THR A 153 -25.05 15.30 -17.20
C THR A 153 -26.18 14.30 -17.44
N PHE A 154 -26.21 13.23 -16.65
CA PHE A 154 -27.29 12.23 -16.62
C PHE A 154 -27.87 12.17 -15.21
N HIS A 155 -29.19 12.20 -15.09
CA HIS A 155 -29.86 12.15 -13.79
C HIS A 155 -30.38 10.74 -13.50
N VAL A 156 -30.04 10.21 -12.33
CA VAL A 156 -30.48 8.90 -11.86
C VAL A 156 -31.45 9.07 -10.71
N TYR A 157 -32.60 8.42 -10.81
CA TYR A 157 -33.65 8.41 -9.78
C TYR A 157 -33.89 6.98 -9.29
N PRO A 158 -34.30 6.80 -8.03
CA PRO A 158 -34.74 5.50 -7.54
C PRO A 158 -36.05 5.10 -8.24
N HIS A 159 -36.34 3.79 -8.23
CA HIS A 159 -37.64 3.30 -8.68
C HIS A 159 -38.77 3.97 -7.88
N GLY A 160 -39.89 4.26 -8.54
CA GLY A 160 -41.06 4.86 -7.90
C GLY A 160 -40.92 6.34 -7.54
N TYR A 161 -39.87 7.05 -8.00
CA TYR A 161 -39.76 8.50 -7.81
C TYR A 161 -40.95 9.25 -8.45
N GLU A 162 -41.74 9.94 -7.62
CA GLU A 162 -42.98 10.65 -8.02
C GLU A 162 -42.75 12.12 -8.41
N GLY A 163 -41.56 12.67 -8.14
CA GLY A 163 -41.23 14.06 -8.44
C GLY A 163 -40.98 14.31 -9.93
N ARG A 164 -40.83 15.59 -10.28
CA ARG A 164 -40.44 15.99 -11.64
C ARG A 164 -38.98 15.62 -11.88
N LYS A 165 -38.74 14.70 -12.83
CA LYS A 165 -37.39 14.32 -13.27
C LYS A 165 -36.75 15.40 -14.15
N ILE A 166 -35.44 15.55 -14.05
CA ILE A 166 -34.60 16.40 -14.92
C ILE A 166 -34.02 15.50 -16.01
N GLU A 167 -34.24 15.87 -17.27
CA GLU A 167 -33.75 15.10 -18.42
C GLU A 167 -32.30 15.45 -18.77
N PRO A 168 -31.48 14.48 -19.23
CA PRO A 168 -31.81 13.08 -19.46
C PRO A 168 -31.87 12.26 -18.16
N ALA A 169 -33.03 11.63 -17.90
CA ALA A 169 -33.34 10.90 -16.69
C ALA A 169 -33.30 9.38 -16.88
N PHE A 170 -32.82 8.68 -15.86
CA PHE A 170 -32.71 7.22 -15.84
C PHE A 170 -33.20 6.66 -14.51
N GLU A 171 -33.72 5.44 -14.56
CA GLU A 171 -34.13 4.70 -13.39
C GLU A 171 -33.09 3.61 -13.11
N GLY A 172 -32.21 3.89 -12.14
CA GLY A 172 -31.05 3.06 -11.83
C GLY A 172 -29.76 3.47 -12.54
N LEU A 173 -28.64 3.30 -11.82
CA LEU A 173 -27.32 3.76 -12.24
C LEU A 173 -26.84 3.14 -13.56
N MET A 174 -26.95 1.81 -13.70
CA MET A 174 -26.45 1.12 -14.90
C MET A 174 -27.18 1.55 -16.17
N CYS A 175 -28.42 2.04 -16.04
CA CYS A 175 -29.18 2.57 -17.17
C CYS A 175 -28.67 3.92 -17.65
N ALA A 176 -28.15 4.77 -16.75
CA ALA A 176 -27.45 6.01 -17.11
C ALA A 176 -26.03 5.73 -17.62
N TYR A 177 -25.34 4.78 -16.97
CA TYR A 177 -23.96 4.44 -17.28
C TYR A 177 -23.81 3.78 -18.67
N ASN A 178 -24.69 2.83 -19.00
CA ASN A 178 -24.64 2.07 -20.25
C ASN A 178 -25.76 2.45 -21.23
N HIS A 179 -25.51 2.25 -22.52
CA HIS A 179 -26.53 2.37 -23.57
C HIS A 179 -27.74 1.45 -23.35
N TRP A 180 -27.53 0.35 -22.64
CA TRP A 180 -28.56 -0.61 -22.25
C TRP A 180 -28.29 -1.15 -20.84
N CYS A 181 -29.35 -1.44 -20.09
CA CYS A 181 -29.30 -2.06 -18.77
C CYS A 181 -30.39 -3.14 -18.69
N ALA A 182 -30.16 -4.16 -17.87
CA ALA A 182 -31.10 -5.27 -17.64
C ALA A 182 -30.81 -5.89 -16.27
N GLY A 183 -31.77 -6.65 -15.74
CA GLY A 183 -31.60 -7.54 -14.58
C GLY A 183 -31.66 -9.01 -15.00
N THR A 184 -31.27 -9.31 -16.23
CA THR A 184 -31.20 -10.66 -16.83
C THR A 184 -29.79 -10.93 -17.40
N ASP A 185 -29.61 -12.01 -18.15
CA ASP A 185 -28.42 -12.29 -18.96
C ASP A 185 -27.93 -11.11 -19.83
N TRP A 186 -28.83 -10.21 -20.23
CA TRP A 186 -28.50 -8.99 -20.99
C TRP A 186 -27.82 -7.90 -20.15
N ALA A 187 -27.68 -8.04 -18.83
CA ALA A 187 -27.08 -7.03 -17.95
C ALA A 187 -25.66 -6.64 -18.35
N THR A 188 -24.90 -7.59 -18.91
CA THR A 188 -23.50 -7.41 -19.35
C THR A 188 -23.36 -7.02 -20.83
N SER A 189 -24.47 -6.98 -21.57
CA SER A 189 -24.47 -6.62 -23.00
C SER A 189 -24.35 -5.11 -23.23
N GLY A 190 -24.71 -4.31 -22.23
CA GLY A 190 -24.67 -2.85 -22.30
C GLY A 190 -23.25 -2.33 -22.48
N ARG A 191 -23.04 -1.53 -23.54
CA ARG A 191 -21.79 -0.77 -23.72
C ARG A 191 -21.87 0.54 -22.93
N PRO A 192 -20.77 1.02 -22.32
CA PRO A 192 -20.77 2.31 -21.65
C PRO A 192 -21.23 3.44 -22.58
N ARG A 193 -22.20 4.21 -22.11
CA ARG A 193 -22.65 5.48 -22.71
C ARG A 193 -21.76 6.63 -22.24
N VAL A 194 -21.36 6.56 -20.98
CA VAL A 194 -20.47 7.53 -20.35
C VAL A 194 -19.12 7.56 -21.06
N ARG A 195 -18.50 8.73 -21.04
CA ARG A 195 -17.20 9.05 -21.63
C ARG A 195 -16.46 9.99 -20.66
N PRO A 196 -15.13 10.17 -20.81
CA PRO A 196 -14.38 11.12 -20.01
C PRO A 196 -15.10 12.47 -19.85
N GLY A 197 -15.24 12.89 -18.59
CA GLY A 197 -15.83 14.17 -18.20
C GLY A 197 -17.34 14.14 -17.92
N ASP A 198 -18.06 13.07 -18.29
CA ASP A 198 -19.48 12.97 -17.98
C ASP A 198 -19.75 12.89 -16.47
N THR A 199 -20.89 13.44 -16.04
CA THR A 199 -21.37 13.37 -14.67
C THR A 199 -22.73 12.67 -14.60
N ILE A 200 -22.84 11.65 -13.75
CA ILE A 200 -24.09 11.06 -13.32
C ILE A 200 -24.47 11.68 -11.98
N VAL A 201 -25.56 12.42 -11.97
CA VAL A 201 -26.16 13.01 -10.77
C VAL A 201 -27.21 12.05 -10.22
N VAL A 202 -26.97 11.52 -9.02
CA VAL A 202 -27.83 10.54 -8.37
C VAL A 202 -28.72 11.27 -7.36
N HIS A 203 -30.03 11.15 -7.53
CA HIS A 203 -31.01 11.77 -6.64
C HIS A 203 -31.29 10.91 -5.42
N ALA A 204 -31.71 11.56 -4.34
CA ALA A 204 -31.98 10.95 -3.05
C ALA A 204 -32.86 9.69 -3.15
N GLY A 205 -32.51 8.67 -2.38
CA GLY A 205 -33.21 7.39 -2.37
C GLY A 205 -32.31 6.20 -2.06
N VAL A 206 -32.95 5.04 -1.89
CA VAL A 206 -32.26 3.76 -1.69
C VAL A 206 -32.31 2.98 -3.00
N TYR A 207 -31.13 2.65 -3.52
CA TYR A 207 -30.89 1.85 -4.71
C TYR A 207 -30.49 0.44 -4.26
N GLN A 208 -31.50 -0.38 -3.97
CA GLN A 208 -31.37 -1.77 -3.52
C GLN A 208 -32.12 -2.68 -4.49
N TYR A 209 -31.51 -3.79 -4.89
CA TYR A 209 -32.09 -4.73 -5.84
C TYR A 209 -32.13 -6.16 -5.29
N ASN A 210 -33.12 -6.93 -5.74
CA ASN A 210 -33.20 -8.38 -5.53
C ASN A 210 -32.37 -9.11 -6.59
N ARG A 211 -31.06 -9.22 -6.33
CA ARG A 211 -30.12 -9.90 -7.23
C ARG A 211 -30.46 -11.37 -7.53
N TYR A 212 -31.30 -12.02 -6.72
CA TYR A 212 -31.69 -13.41 -6.92
C TYR A 212 -32.87 -13.58 -7.88
N GLU A 213 -33.49 -12.49 -8.32
CA GLU A 213 -34.57 -12.52 -9.28
C GLU A 213 -34.10 -12.08 -10.66
N TYR A 214 -34.32 -12.97 -11.62
CA TYR A 214 -33.95 -12.79 -13.02
C TYR A 214 -35.08 -12.06 -13.75
N THR A 215 -34.98 -10.74 -13.92
CA THR A 215 -36.07 -9.92 -14.46
C THR A 215 -35.59 -8.59 -15.02
N ASN A 216 -36.37 -7.98 -15.91
CA ASN A 216 -36.15 -6.60 -16.37
C ASN A 216 -37.05 -5.58 -15.66
N ASP A 217 -37.83 -6.02 -14.67
CA ASP A 217 -38.57 -5.12 -13.80
C ASP A 217 -37.60 -4.20 -13.03
N ALA A 218 -37.71 -2.90 -13.26
CA ALA A 218 -36.88 -1.88 -12.64
C ALA A 218 -37.06 -1.81 -11.13
N ALA A 219 -38.22 -2.21 -10.62
CA ALA A 219 -38.49 -2.27 -9.18
C ALA A 219 -37.70 -3.38 -8.48
N VAL A 220 -37.32 -4.42 -9.23
CA VAL A 220 -36.76 -5.64 -8.67
C VAL A 220 -35.26 -5.71 -8.90
N ASN A 221 -34.80 -5.52 -10.14
CA ASN A 221 -33.39 -5.71 -10.47
C ASN A 221 -32.90 -4.86 -11.64
N ARG A 222 -31.86 -4.04 -11.39
CA ARG A 222 -31.09 -3.30 -12.40
C ARG A 222 -29.58 -3.42 -12.22
N THR A 223 -29.12 -4.49 -11.57
CA THR A 223 -27.71 -4.86 -11.44
C THR A 223 -27.45 -6.22 -12.11
N THR A 224 -26.21 -6.70 -12.03
CA THR A 224 -25.85 -8.03 -12.53
C THR A 224 -26.63 -9.11 -11.76
N PRO A 225 -27.38 -10.02 -12.42
CA PRO A 225 -28.09 -11.10 -11.74
C PRO A 225 -27.15 -11.99 -10.95
N LEU A 226 -27.67 -12.60 -9.88
CA LEU A 226 -26.98 -13.40 -8.86
C LEU A 226 -25.95 -12.62 -8.04
N ASP A 227 -25.08 -11.88 -8.71
CA ASP A 227 -23.97 -11.16 -8.11
C ASP A 227 -24.41 -9.87 -7.41
N GLY A 228 -25.23 -9.05 -8.09
CA GLY A 228 -25.74 -7.76 -7.61
C GLY A 228 -24.79 -6.59 -7.81
N THR A 229 -23.58 -6.81 -8.35
CA THR A 229 -22.52 -5.81 -8.53
C THR A 229 -22.84 -4.80 -9.65
N TYR A 230 -22.47 -3.55 -9.42
CA TYR A 230 -22.35 -2.51 -10.44
C TYR A 230 -20.94 -2.58 -11.05
N TYR A 231 -20.83 -3.13 -12.27
CA TYR A 231 -19.57 -3.16 -13.03
C TYR A 231 -19.39 -1.87 -13.82
N LEU A 232 -18.39 -1.08 -13.44
CA LEU A 232 -17.98 0.12 -14.17
C LEU A 232 -16.71 -0.21 -14.98
N THR A 233 -16.72 0.12 -16.27
CA THR A 233 -15.72 -0.35 -17.25
C THR A 233 -15.28 0.70 -18.27
N ALA A 234 -15.77 1.94 -18.15
CA ALA A 234 -15.33 3.07 -18.96
C ALA A 234 -14.30 3.90 -18.20
N ASP A 235 -13.26 4.28 -18.93
CA ASP A 235 -12.20 5.13 -18.42
C ASP A 235 -12.59 6.61 -18.54
N GLY A 236 -12.34 7.35 -17.47
CA GLY A 236 -12.13 8.79 -17.51
C GLY A 236 -10.66 9.14 -17.77
N THR A 237 -10.31 10.37 -17.48
CA THR A 237 -8.92 10.86 -17.44
C THR A 237 -8.70 11.68 -16.17
N GLU A 238 -7.46 12.04 -15.85
CA GLU A 238 -7.16 12.88 -14.68
C GLU A 238 -7.91 14.22 -14.74
N GLU A 239 -7.96 14.85 -15.91
CA GLU A 239 -8.64 16.13 -16.14
C GLU A 239 -10.16 15.97 -16.35
N GLN A 240 -10.57 14.82 -16.89
CA GLN A 240 -11.97 14.53 -17.22
C GLN A 240 -12.40 13.18 -16.63
N PRO A 241 -12.50 13.06 -15.29
CA PRO A 241 -12.99 11.83 -14.67
C PRO A 241 -14.47 11.61 -15.01
N ILE A 242 -14.92 10.36 -14.92
CA ILE A 242 -16.36 10.04 -14.98
C ILE A 242 -16.91 10.12 -13.57
N ALA A 243 -17.77 11.10 -13.32
CA ALA A 243 -18.26 11.41 -11.98
C ALA A 243 -19.63 10.80 -11.70
N ILE A 244 -19.81 10.22 -10.52
CA ILE A 244 -21.07 9.76 -9.95
C ILE A 244 -21.25 10.49 -8.62
N VAL A 245 -22.16 11.45 -8.59
CA VAL A 245 -22.28 12.41 -7.48
C VAL A 245 -23.71 12.49 -6.98
N ALA A 246 -23.89 12.69 -5.68
CA ALA A 246 -25.21 12.99 -5.13
C ALA A 246 -25.74 14.35 -5.63
N ALA A 247 -27.06 14.41 -5.86
CA ALA A 247 -27.74 15.63 -6.31
C ALA A 247 -27.83 16.72 -5.23
N GLY A 248 -27.64 16.36 -3.95
CA GLY A 248 -27.77 17.28 -2.82
C GLY A 248 -29.21 17.51 -2.36
N ASP A 249 -30.16 16.68 -2.81
CA ASP A 249 -31.58 16.74 -2.45
C ASP A 249 -31.99 15.70 -1.38
N GLY A 250 -31.01 15.06 -0.74
CA GLY A 250 -31.19 14.06 0.30
C GLY A 250 -30.09 13.00 0.25
N GLU A 251 -30.24 11.96 1.06
CA GLU A 251 -29.26 10.86 1.09
C GLU A 251 -29.41 9.95 -0.13
N VAL A 252 -28.28 9.62 -0.76
CA VAL A 252 -28.17 8.63 -1.83
C VAL A 252 -27.53 7.37 -1.25
N VAL A 253 -28.28 6.26 -1.24
CA VAL A 253 -27.78 4.99 -0.71
C VAL A 253 -27.76 3.93 -1.79
N PHE A 254 -26.58 3.41 -2.12
CA PHE A 254 -26.45 2.14 -2.84
C PHE A 254 -26.33 1.02 -1.81
N ASP A 255 -27.34 0.14 -1.75
CA ASP A 255 -27.39 -0.98 -0.82
C ASP A 255 -27.14 -2.28 -1.57
N GLY A 256 -26.03 -2.95 -1.22
CA GLY A 256 -25.60 -4.19 -1.86
C GLY A 256 -26.49 -5.39 -1.55
N ASN A 257 -27.43 -5.29 -0.62
CA ASN A 257 -28.28 -6.40 -0.21
C ASN A 257 -27.46 -7.65 0.17
N GLY A 258 -26.32 -7.44 0.83
CA GLY A 258 -25.37 -8.49 1.22
C GLY A 258 -24.54 -9.06 0.07
N ASN A 259 -24.29 -8.27 -0.99
CA ASN A 259 -23.45 -8.72 -2.09
C ASN A 259 -21.96 -8.71 -1.78
N TYR A 260 -21.16 -9.37 -2.63
CA TYR A 260 -19.73 -9.43 -2.43
C TYR A 260 -19.10 -8.08 -2.74
N ALA A 261 -19.11 -7.62 -3.99
CA ALA A 261 -18.66 -6.29 -4.36
C ALA A 261 -19.86 -5.41 -4.70
N LEU A 262 -20.03 -4.26 -4.03
CA LEU A 262 -21.08 -3.31 -4.44
C LEU A 262 -20.71 -2.68 -5.79
N PHE A 263 -19.54 -2.06 -5.87
CA PHE A 263 -18.95 -1.55 -7.10
C PHE A 263 -17.68 -2.32 -7.45
N ASP A 264 -17.59 -2.78 -8.70
CA ASP A 264 -16.33 -3.24 -9.28
C ASP A 264 -15.87 -2.20 -10.31
N VAL A 265 -14.74 -1.57 -10.01
CA VAL A 265 -14.12 -0.52 -10.83
C VAL A 265 -12.75 -0.93 -11.33
N ARG A 266 -12.41 -2.22 -11.27
CA ARG A 266 -11.07 -2.73 -11.66
C ARG A 266 -10.71 -2.50 -13.14
N ALA A 267 -11.68 -2.12 -13.96
CA ALA A 267 -11.51 -1.82 -15.38
C ALA A 267 -11.95 -0.39 -15.74
N ALA A 268 -12.02 0.52 -14.76
CA ALA A 268 -12.47 1.89 -14.97
C ALA A 268 -11.51 2.89 -14.31
N ASP A 269 -10.57 3.40 -15.09
CA ASP A 269 -9.66 4.45 -14.65
C ASP A 269 -10.41 5.78 -14.45
N TYR A 270 -10.00 6.56 -13.45
CA TYR A 270 -10.53 7.89 -13.13
C TYR A 270 -12.05 7.92 -12.89
N THR A 271 -12.55 6.91 -12.18
CA THR A 271 -13.90 6.94 -11.60
C THR A 271 -13.93 7.90 -10.40
N TYR A 272 -14.93 8.77 -10.34
CA TYR A 272 -15.09 9.76 -9.28
C TYR A 272 -16.43 9.58 -8.55
N PHE A 273 -16.40 9.28 -7.25
CA PHE A 273 -17.58 9.20 -6.39
C PHE A 273 -17.61 10.36 -5.39
N GLU A 274 -18.78 10.98 -5.22
CA GLU A 274 -18.95 12.02 -4.19
C GLU A 274 -20.35 12.05 -3.58
N GLY A 275 -20.42 12.13 -2.25
CA GLY A 275 -21.70 12.28 -1.54
C GLY A 275 -22.54 11.01 -1.48
N ILE A 276 -21.93 9.83 -1.65
CA ILE A 276 -22.64 8.55 -1.78
C ILE A 276 -22.55 7.75 -0.48
N THR A 277 -23.65 7.15 -0.05
CA THR A 277 -23.65 6.11 0.98
C THR A 277 -23.55 4.73 0.32
N PHE A 278 -22.47 4.01 0.59
CA PHE A 278 -22.22 2.62 0.20
C PHE A 278 -22.57 1.70 1.38
N ARG A 279 -23.55 0.81 1.22
CA ARG A 279 -24.08 0.03 2.34
C ARG A 279 -24.19 -1.45 2.06
N ASN A 280 -23.96 -2.27 3.08
CA ASN A 280 -24.37 -3.67 3.14
C ASN A 280 -23.77 -4.57 2.02
N ALA A 281 -22.43 -4.56 1.90
CA ALA A 281 -21.66 -5.38 0.96
C ALA A 281 -20.36 -5.90 1.60
N GLU A 282 -19.78 -7.01 1.13
CA GLU A 282 -18.48 -7.47 1.65
C GLU A 282 -17.33 -6.55 1.26
N VAL A 283 -17.38 -5.95 0.07
CA VAL A 283 -16.45 -4.93 -0.43
C VAL A 283 -17.29 -3.83 -1.06
N ALA A 284 -17.21 -2.60 -0.56
CA ALA A 284 -17.99 -1.51 -1.14
C ALA A 284 -17.47 -1.09 -2.52
N ILE A 285 -16.14 -0.94 -2.64
CA ILE A 285 -15.49 -0.62 -3.91
C ILE A 285 -14.29 -1.54 -4.10
N LEU A 286 -14.42 -2.48 -5.04
CA LEU A 286 -13.35 -3.35 -5.50
C LEU A 286 -12.63 -2.65 -6.65
N ALA A 287 -11.43 -2.15 -6.39
CA ALA A 287 -10.66 -1.32 -7.32
C ALA A 287 -9.40 -2.00 -7.87
N GLY A 288 -8.99 -3.13 -7.28
CA GLY A 288 -7.95 -3.99 -7.85
C GLY A 288 -7.92 -5.39 -7.23
N THR A 289 -7.41 -6.34 -8.02
CA THR A 289 -7.09 -7.70 -7.58
C THR A 289 -5.71 -8.08 -8.08
N GLN A 290 -4.83 -8.50 -7.15
CA GLN A 290 -3.47 -8.93 -7.41
C GLN A 290 -3.39 -9.91 -8.59
N PHE A 291 -2.44 -9.67 -9.51
CA PHE A 291 -2.21 -10.46 -10.73
C PHE A 291 -3.39 -10.56 -11.72
N LEU A 292 -4.49 -9.83 -11.48
CA LEU A 292 -5.68 -9.86 -12.33
C LEU A 292 -5.89 -8.52 -13.04
N ALA A 293 -6.35 -7.49 -12.32
CA ALA A 293 -6.68 -6.18 -12.88
C ALA A 293 -6.81 -5.14 -11.77
N GLY A 294 -6.79 -3.85 -12.13
CA GLY A 294 -7.13 -2.76 -11.24
C GLY A 294 -7.15 -1.43 -11.97
N SER A 295 -7.47 -0.37 -11.24
CA SER A 295 -7.72 0.97 -11.78
C SER A 295 -6.73 2.01 -11.29
N LYS A 296 -6.71 3.16 -11.97
CA LYS A 296 -5.96 4.36 -11.62
C LYS A 296 -6.90 5.52 -11.30
N GLY A 297 -6.45 6.46 -10.47
CA GLY A 297 -7.13 7.73 -10.29
C GLY A 297 -8.52 7.66 -9.63
N LEU A 298 -8.88 6.55 -8.96
CA LEU A 298 -10.13 6.44 -8.22
C LEU A 298 -10.23 7.56 -7.19
N THR A 299 -11.31 8.34 -7.26
CA THR A 299 -11.63 9.38 -6.29
C THR A 299 -12.88 9.01 -5.52
N VAL A 300 -12.82 9.06 -4.19
CA VAL A 300 -13.99 8.88 -3.31
C VAL A 300 -13.97 9.95 -2.24
N LYS A 301 -14.96 10.85 -2.31
CA LYS A 301 -15.02 12.04 -1.44
C LYS A 301 -16.34 12.17 -0.73
N ARG A 302 -16.33 12.72 0.49
CA ARG A 302 -17.56 13.13 1.20
C ARG A 302 -18.62 12.02 1.24
N SER A 303 -18.18 10.77 1.31
CA SER A 303 -19.02 9.58 1.18
C SER A 303 -19.06 8.81 2.49
N ARG A 304 -19.99 7.87 2.59
CA ARG A 304 -20.26 7.11 3.80
C ARG A 304 -20.27 5.63 3.48
N PHE A 305 -19.60 4.83 4.30
CA PHE A 305 -19.52 3.38 4.16
C PHE A 305 -20.11 2.75 5.41
N GLU A 306 -21.16 1.93 5.26
CA GLU A 306 -21.88 1.37 6.40
C GLU A 306 -22.09 -0.13 6.25
N ARG A 307 -21.77 -0.86 7.31
CA ARG A 307 -21.95 -2.32 7.35
C ARG A 307 -21.24 -3.01 6.18
N VAL A 308 -20.00 -2.62 5.90
CA VAL A 308 -19.18 -3.19 4.83
C VAL A 308 -18.06 -4.05 5.39
N GLY A 309 -17.70 -5.14 4.71
CA GLY A 309 -16.55 -5.98 5.09
C GLY A 309 -15.23 -5.24 4.84
N ALA A 310 -15.11 -4.62 3.68
CA ALA A 310 -14.07 -3.67 3.31
C ALA A 310 -14.65 -2.44 2.61
N GLY A 311 -14.07 -1.27 2.83
CA GLY A 311 -14.50 -0.03 2.18
C GLY A 311 -13.97 0.09 0.75
N VAL A 312 -12.75 0.59 0.60
CA VAL A 312 -12.04 0.65 -0.69
C VAL A 312 -10.93 -0.38 -0.70
N PHE A 313 -10.93 -1.27 -1.68
CA PHE A 313 -9.98 -2.38 -1.73
C PHE A 313 -9.26 -2.45 -3.08
N THR A 314 -7.93 -2.36 -3.03
CA THR A 314 -7.05 -2.83 -4.09
C THR A 314 -5.82 -3.50 -3.51
N ASN A 315 -5.45 -4.63 -4.10
CA ASN A 315 -4.15 -5.26 -3.95
C ASN A 315 -3.46 -5.47 -5.31
N TRP A 316 -3.80 -4.67 -6.32
CA TRP A 316 -3.15 -4.72 -7.63
C TRP A 316 -2.06 -3.65 -7.74
N SER A 317 -0.85 -4.06 -8.10
CA SER A 317 0.37 -3.24 -8.17
C SER A 317 0.31 -2.06 -9.14
N GLY A 318 -0.48 -2.16 -10.21
CA GLY A 318 -0.69 -1.06 -11.15
C GLY A 318 -1.71 -0.01 -10.68
N SER A 319 -2.35 -0.21 -9.53
CA SER A 319 -3.29 0.77 -8.99
C SER A 319 -2.50 1.99 -8.55
N SER A 320 -2.95 3.18 -8.92
CA SER A 320 -2.18 4.39 -8.62
C SER A 320 -3.06 5.60 -8.47
N ASN A 321 -2.55 6.60 -7.76
CA ASN A 321 -3.15 7.94 -7.69
C ASN A 321 -4.57 8.00 -7.11
N PHE A 322 -4.93 7.09 -6.22
CA PHE A 322 -6.25 7.16 -5.56
C PHE A 322 -6.32 8.36 -4.61
N TYR A 323 -7.50 8.96 -4.52
CA TYR A 323 -7.81 10.04 -3.59
C TYR A 323 -9.07 9.68 -2.78
N ILE A 324 -8.88 9.30 -1.52
CA ILE A 324 -9.93 8.84 -0.62
C ILE A 324 -10.00 9.81 0.55
N ALA A 325 -10.92 10.78 0.50
CA ALA A 325 -10.93 11.86 1.47
C ALA A 325 -12.31 12.29 2.00
N ASP A 326 -12.33 12.82 3.20
CA ASP A 326 -13.53 13.36 3.85
C ASP A 326 -14.66 12.33 4.00
N ASN A 327 -14.34 11.05 4.13
CA ASN A 327 -15.33 9.98 4.21
C ASN A 327 -15.56 9.51 5.66
N VAL A 328 -16.69 8.85 5.87
CA VAL A 328 -17.03 8.15 7.11
C VAL A 328 -17.12 6.65 6.85
N PHE A 329 -16.30 5.85 7.51
CA PHE A 329 -16.32 4.39 7.45
C PHE A 329 -16.78 3.82 8.78
N LEU A 330 -17.91 3.11 8.77
CA LEU A 330 -18.49 2.41 9.92
C LEU A 330 -18.59 0.92 9.61
N GLY A 331 -17.65 0.15 10.17
CA GLY A 331 -17.63 -1.29 10.05
C GLY A 331 -18.68 -1.97 10.92
N ARG A 332 -18.71 -3.31 10.86
CA ARG A 332 -19.68 -4.19 11.51
C ARG A 332 -19.21 -4.69 12.87
N ASN A 333 -17.97 -4.40 13.27
CA ASN A 333 -17.42 -4.90 14.52
C ASN A 333 -18.09 -4.24 15.74
N ASP A 334 -17.92 -4.84 16.91
CA ASP A 334 -18.56 -4.40 18.15
C ASP A 334 -18.16 -2.94 18.48
N PRO A 335 -19.12 -1.99 18.51
CA PRO A 335 -18.80 -0.61 18.77
C PRO A 335 -18.52 -0.30 20.24
N ASN A 336 -18.94 -1.17 21.16
CA ASN A 336 -18.93 -0.93 22.60
C ASN A 336 -17.71 -1.52 23.31
N HIS A 337 -17.05 -2.52 22.70
CA HIS A 337 -15.93 -3.22 23.31
C HIS A 337 -14.70 -3.16 22.42
N LEU A 338 -13.57 -2.74 23.01
CA LEU A 338 -12.26 -2.87 22.38
C LEU A 338 -11.71 -4.27 22.72
N ILE A 339 -11.60 -5.13 21.72
CA ILE A 339 -11.01 -6.46 21.88
C ILE A 339 -10.06 -6.78 20.72
N GLY A 340 -8.87 -7.28 21.06
CA GLY A 340 -7.90 -7.77 20.09
C GLY A 340 -8.19 -9.19 19.63
N TRP A 341 -7.61 -9.59 18.50
CA TRP A 341 -7.87 -10.90 17.91
C TRP A 341 -7.05 -12.06 18.47
N ALA A 342 -5.93 -11.78 19.15
CA ALA A 342 -5.04 -12.81 19.69
C ALA A 342 -4.27 -12.34 20.94
N GLY A 343 -3.92 -13.30 21.81
CA GLY A 343 -3.05 -13.10 22.97
C GLY A 343 -3.76 -13.23 24.31
N ASP A 344 -3.01 -13.62 25.35
CA ASP A 344 -3.51 -13.90 26.71
C ASP A 344 -4.25 -12.70 27.31
N MET A 345 -3.84 -11.47 26.95
CA MET A 345 -4.51 -10.24 27.35
C MET A 345 -6.00 -10.23 26.97
N TRP A 346 -6.37 -10.78 25.81
CA TRP A 346 -7.73 -10.71 25.29
C TRP A 346 -8.55 -11.96 25.60
N ILE A 347 -7.91 -13.12 25.78
CA ILE A 347 -8.57 -14.39 26.14
C ILE A 347 -9.43 -14.26 27.39
N GLN A 348 -8.99 -13.50 28.39
CA GLN A 348 -9.71 -13.33 29.66
C GLN A 348 -11.07 -12.63 29.52
N PHE A 349 -11.31 -11.91 28.41
CA PHE A 349 -12.59 -11.26 28.15
C PHE A 349 -13.59 -12.16 27.41
N ARG A 350 -13.22 -13.41 27.10
CA ARG A 350 -14.12 -14.37 26.44
C ARG A 350 -15.38 -14.58 27.29
N GLY A 351 -16.53 -14.19 26.74
CA GLY A 351 -17.84 -14.33 27.38
C GLY A 351 -18.16 -13.27 28.44
N VAL A 352 -17.23 -12.35 28.75
CA VAL A 352 -17.50 -11.22 29.64
C VAL A 352 -18.40 -10.22 28.90
N ASP A 353 -19.54 -9.88 29.48
CA ASP A 353 -20.53 -8.96 28.90
C ASP A 353 -20.94 -9.30 27.45
N GLY A 354 -20.93 -10.59 27.11
CA GLY A 354 -21.29 -11.08 25.77
C GLY A 354 -20.18 -10.97 24.72
N GLN A 355 -18.97 -10.56 25.10
CA GLN A 355 -17.83 -10.46 24.18
C GLN A 355 -17.44 -11.83 23.59
N ILE A 356 -17.18 -11.84 22.29
CA ILE A 356 -16.75 -13.02 21.54
C ILE A 356 -15.23 -12.98 21.38
N PHE A 357 -14.53 -14.07 21.75
CA PHE A 357 -13.08 -14.19 21.56
C PHE A 357 -12.67 -15.52 20.89
N PRO A 358 -11.95 -15.49 19.76
CA PRO A 358 -11.52 -14.28 19.05
C PRO A 358 -12.72 -13.49 18.47
N PRO A 359 -12.63 -12.15 18.36
CA PRO A 359 -13.65 -11.34 17.70
C PRO A 359 -13.93 -11.85 16.29
N VAL A 360 -15.20 -11.81 15.89
CA VAL A 360 -15.59 -12.10 14.50
C VAL A 360 -15.01 -11.01 13.61
N MET A 361 -14.33 -11.41 12.54
CA MET A 361 -13.84 -10.52 11.48
C MET A 361 -15.01 -10.06 10.59
N SER A 362 -15.95 -9.30 11.16
CA SER A 362 -17.16 -8.88 10.43
C SER A 362 -16.87 -7.75 9.45
N SER A 363 -15.90 -6.90 9.80
CA SER A 363 -15.25 -5.94 8.91
C SER A 363 -13.75 -6.08 9.01
N TYR A 364 -13.11 -6.36 7.87
CA TYR A 364 -11.69 -6.55 7.75
C TYR A 364 -10.96 -5.20 7.71
N VAL A 365 -11.10 -4.40 6.66
CA VAL A 365 -10.26 -3.20 6.46
C VAL A 365 -11.05 -2.06 5.82
N ALA A 366 -10.94 -0.84 6.34
CA ALA A 366 -11.67 0.28 5.74
C ALA A 366 -11.07 0.68 4.38
N VAL A 367 -9.75 0.77 4.30
CA VAL A 367 -9.02 1.08 3.06
C VAL A 367 -7.80 0.19 2.91
N LYS A 368 -7.71 -0.58 1.82
CA LYS A 368 -6.51 -1.37 1.47
C LYS A 368 -6.00 -0.98 0.10
N LEU A 369 -4.70 -0.69 0.00
CA LEU A 369 -4.07 -0.11 -1.18
C LEU A 369 -2.76 -0.81 -1.55
N TYR A 370 -2.43 -0.83 -2.84
CA TYR A 370 -1.10 -1.19 -3.33
C TYR A 370 -0.80 -0.46 -4.64
N GLY A 371 0.48 -0.19 -4.88
CA GLY A 371 0.95 0.70 -5.96
C GLY A 371 1.17 2.15 -5.50
N PRO A 372 1.53 3.08 -6.40
CA PRO A 372 2.07 4.38 -6.01
C PRO A 372 1.06 5.54 -5.93
N GLY A 373 1.44 6.59 -5.21
CA GLY A 373 0.83 7.93 -5.36
C GLY A 373 -0.54 8.11 -4.68
N HIS A 374 -0.95 7.17 -3.84
CA HIS A 374 -2.25 7.22 -3.16
C HIS A 374 -2.28 8.26 -2.04
N VAL A 375 -3.47 8.83 -1.81
CA VAL A 375 -3.75 9.76 -0.71
C VAL A 375 -5.03 9.33 0.00
N VAL A 376 -4.93 9.10 1.31
CA VAL A 376 -6.06 8.81 2.21
C VAL A 376 -6.07 9.86 3.32
N ALA A 377 -7.05 10.77 3.30
CA ALA A 377 -7.01 11.93 4.17
C ALA A 377 -8.35 12.36 4.76
N HIS A 378 -8.34 12.94 5.95
CA HIS A 378 -9.53 13.55 6.56
C HIS A 378 -10.72 12.58 6.78
N ASN A 379 -10.47 11.26 6.81
CA ASN A 379 -11.52 10.28 7.01
C ASN A 379 -11.76 10.01 8.50
N TYR A 380 -13.01 9.71 8.86
CA TYR A 380 -13.37 9.07 10.12
C TYR A 380 -13.56 7.57 9.88
N ILE A 381 -12.84 6.72 10.61
CA ILE A 381 -12.89 5.26 10.46
C ILE A 381 -13.13 4.62 11.82
N ALA A 382 -14.15 3.76 11.91
CA ALA A 382 -14.44 3.02 13.13
C ALA A 382 -14.95 1.60 12.88
N HIS A 383 -14.66 0.71 13.85
CA HIS A 383 -15.24 -0.64 13.94
C HIS A 383 -14.79 -1.60 12.83
N PHE A 384 -13.51 -1.55 12.46
CA PHE A 384 -12.86 -2.49 11.55
C PHE A 384 -11.83 -3.35 12.28
N HIS A 385 -11.30 -4.38 11.64
CA HIS A 385 -10.12 -5.05 12.16
C HIS A 385 -8.89 -4.14 12.00
N ASP A 386 -8.67 -3.64 10.79
CA ASP A 386 -7.70 -2.58 10.50
C ASP A 386 -8.35 -1.33 9.91
N GLY A 387 -7.74 -0.18 10.14
CA GLY A 387 -8.17 1.07 9.51
C GLY A 387 -7.71 1.16 8.05
N ILE A 388 -6.41 1.44 7.85
CA ILE A 388 -5.81 1.67 6.52
C ILE A 388 -4.57 0.79 6.36
N ASN A 389 -4.48 0.01 5.29
CA ASN A 389 -3.32 -0.85 5.04
C ASN A 389 -2.74 -0.56 3.66
N VAL A 390 -1.41 -0.54 3.60
CA VAL A 390 -0.70 -0.94 2.38
C VAL A 390 -0.72 -2.47 2.33
N GLU A 391 -0.99 -3.06 1.17
CA GLU A 391 -1.02 -4.50 1.00
C GLU A 391 0.37 -5.11 1.25
N THR A 392 0.42 -6.12 2.09
CA THR A 392 1.54 -7.06 2.22
C THR A 392 1.58 -7.98 1.00
N TYR A 393 1.88 -7.39 -0.16
CA TYR A 393 1.75 -7.99 -1.50
C TYR A 393 2.68 -9.19 -1.74
N GLY A 394 3.72 -9.35 -0.92
CA GLY A 394 4.85 -10.23 -1.18
C GLY A 394 5.96 -9.47 -1.90
N ASN A 395 6.66 -10.14 -2.81
CA ASN A 395 7.62 -9.47 -3.70
C ASN A 395 6.88 -8.49 -4.62
N PRO A 396 7.32 -7.21 -4.70
CA PRO A 396 6.79 -6.27 -5.67
C PRO A 396 7.00 -6.80 -7.10
N ASP A 397 6.08 -6.48 -8.01
CA ASP A 397 6.15 -6.91 -9.41
C ASP A 397 7.52 -6.60 -10.04
N GLY A 398 8.02 -7.54 -10.85
CA GLY A 398 9.35 -7.46 -11.46
C GLY A 398 10.49 -7.95 -10.57
N SER A 399 10.22 -8.22 -9.28
CA SER A 399 11.17 -8.90 -8.38
C SER A 399 10.73 -10.32 -8.06
N VAL A 400 11.67 -11.17 -7.65
CA VAL A 400 11.41 -12.58 -7.34
C VAL A 400 11.80 -12.94 -5.91
N ALA A 401 10.93 -13.70 -5.24
CA ALA A 401 11.24 -14.30 -3.95
C ALA A 401 12.38 -15.33 -4.08
N SER A 402 12.88 -15.85 -2.96
CA SER A 402 13.81 -16.98 -2.96
C SER A 402 13.20 -18.19 -2.27
N GLY A 403 13.41 -19.38 -2.81
CA GLY A 403 12.94 -20.63 -2.22
C GLY A 403 13.20 -21.84 -3.11
N PRO A 404 13.03 -23.07 -2.59
CA PRO A 404 13.18 -24.29 -3.39
C PRO A 404 12.24 -24.28 -4.60
N GLY A 405 12.80 -24.43 -5.81
CA GLY A 405 12.02 -24.47 -7.05
C GLY A 405 11.56 -23.09 -7.58
N ILE A 406 11.93 -21.99 -6.93
CA ILE A 406 11.73 -20.63 -7.46
C ILE A 406 12.96 -20.27 -8.31
N GLU A 407 12.71 -19.90 -9.56
CA GLU A 407 13.77 -19.41 -10.46
C GLU A 407 14.37 -18.10 -9.91
N ASP A 408 15.69 -18.00 -9.94
CA ASP A 408 16.36 -16.80 -9.46
C ASP A 408 16.23 -15.64 -10.45
N GLY A 409 16.31 -14.43 -9.94
CA GLY A 409 15.99 -13.21 -10.70
C GLY A 409 16.16 -11.96 -9.86
N PRO A 410 15.68 -10.80 -10.36
CA PRO A 410 15.86 -9.53 -9.67
C PRO A 410 15.30 -9.53 -8.24
N LYS A 411 16.07 -9.05 -7.26
CA LYS A 411 15.60 -8.86 -5.87
C LYS A 411 15.06 -7.46 -5.61
N TYR A 412 14.90 -6.67 -6.66
CA TYR A 412 14.29 -5.35 -6.63
C TYR A 412 13.65 -5.09 -8.00
N PRO A 413 12.50 -4.40 -8.07
CA PRO A 413 11.85 -4.13 -9.36
C PRO A 413 12.77 -3.41 -10.35
N PRO A 414 12.98 -3.96 -11.56
CA PRO A 414 13.69 -3.25 -12.61
C PRO A 414 12.84 -2.10 -13.15
N ARG A 415 13.45 -1.24 -13.97
CA ARG A 415 12.92 0.08 -14.35
C ARG A 415 11.51 0.03 -14.94
N GLU A 416 11.20 -0.98 -15.72
CA GLU A 416 9.92 -1.19 -16.38
C GLU A 416 8.76 -1.52 -15.43
N TYR A 417 9.03 -1.76 -14.14
CA TYR A 417 8.01 -1.97 -13.09
C TYR A 417 7.97 -0.84 -12.05
N TRP A 418 8.68 0.27 -12.27
CA TRP A 418 8.74 1.34 -11.27
C TRP A 418 7.41 2.04 -11.02
N ASP A 419 6.53 2.05 -12.01
CA ASP A 419 5.14 2.55 -11.92
C ASP A 419 4.22 1.63 -11.08
N ARG A 420 4.72 0.46 -10.65
CA ARG A 420 3.99 -0.52 -9.84
C ARG A 420 4.49 -0.66 -8.41
N ARG A 421 5.50 0.14 -8.04
CA ARG A 421 6.08 0.10 -6.68
C ARG A 421 5.14 0.77 -5.67
N PRO A 422 4.97 0.23 -4.45
CA PRO A 422 4.20 0.88 -3.39
C PRO A 422 5.02 2.01 -2.74
N VAL A 423 5.14 3.12 -3.46
CA VAL A 423 5.91 4.34 -3.09
C VAL A 423 5.03 5.58 -3.12
N ALA A 424 5.49 6.68 -2.52
CA ALA A 424 4.77 7.95 -2.51
C ALA A 424 3.31 7.85 -2.03
N ILE A 425 3.07 7.22 -0.87
CA ILE A 425 1.72 7.04 -0.31
C ILE A 425 1.52 7.92 0.92
N ASP A 426 0.39 8.64 0.97
CA ASP A 426 0.07 9.61 2.01
C ASP A 426 -1.14 9.21 2.82
N PHE A 427 -0.98 9.16 4.14
CA PHE A 427 -2.07 8.98 5.09
C PHE A 427 -2.07 10.14 6.07
N TYR A 428 -3.04 11.07 5.99
CA TYR A 428 -3.02 12.23 6.88
C TYR A 428 -4.35 12.77 7.38
N ASN A 429 -4.32 13.35 8.57
CA ASN A 429 -5.48 13.96 9.21
C ASN A 429 -6.71 13.02 9.34
N ASN A 430 -6.50 11.70 9.36
CA ASN A 430 -7.57 10.74 9.60
C ASN A 430 -7.80 10.56 11.11
N HIS A 431 -9.05 10.31 11.49
CA HIS A 431 -9.42 9.89 12.83
C HIS A 431 -9.87 8.42 12.77
N ILE A 432 -9.10 7.54 13.41
CA ILE A 432 -9.38 6.09 13.41
C ILE A 432 -9.59 5.65 14.86
N THR A 433 -10.70 4.95 15.11
CA THR A 433 -11.03 4.47 16.45
C THR A 433 -11.64 3.08 16.47
N ASN A 434 -11.41 2.36 17.57
CA ASN A 434 -12.00 1.05 17.82
C ASN A 434 -11.69 0.03 16.70
N SER A 435 -10.40 -0.23 16.50
CA SER A 435 -9.93 -1.31 15.62
C SER A 435 -9.45 -2.52 16.44
N HIS A 436 -9.73 -3.73 15.95
CA HIS A 436 -9.32 -4.99 16.59
C HIS A 436 -7.83 -5.32 16.40
N ASP A 437 -7.15 -4.68 15.45
CA ASP A 437 -5.71 -4.76 15.26
C ASP A 437 -5.10 -3.35 15.06
N ASN A 438 -4.54 -3.04 13.90
CA ASN A 438 -3.72 -1.84 13.68
C ASN A 438 -4.56 -0.70 13.06
N PRO A 439 -4.43 0.57 13.51
CA PRO A 439 -5.11 1.69 12.84
C PRO A 439 -4.58 1.93 11.43
N ILE A 440 -3.25 1.88 11.25
CA ILE A 440 -2.59 1.97 9.96
C ILE A 440 -1.44 0.96 9.89
N GLU A 441 -1.40 0.18 8.81
CA GLU A 441 -0.27 -0.68 8.46
C GLU A 441 0.41 -0.18 7.19
N THR A 442 1.71 0.10 7.27
CA THR A 442 2.53 0.40 6.07
C THR A 442 3.29 -0.84 5.60
N ASP A 443 2.68 -2.00 5.76
CA ASP A 443 3.31 -3.30 5.50
C ASP A 443 3.41 -3.53 3.99
N GLY A 444 4.48 -4.17 3.53
CA GLY A 444 4.75 -4.37 2.10
C GLY A 444 5.09 -3.09 1.31
N SER A 445 5.02 -1.91 1.93
CA SER A 445 5.39 -0.64 1.30
C SER A 445 6.90 -0.50 1.12
N MET A 446 7.34 0.42 0.24
CA MET A 446 8.75 0.68 0.00
C MET A 446 9.21 1.96 0.69
N HIS A 447 9.44 3.05 -0.05
CA HIS A 447 9.94 4.32 0.47
C HIS A 447 8.97 5.45 0.17
N ASN A 448 9.19 6.59 0.85
CA ASN A 448 8.37 7.79 0.75
C ASN A 448 6.91 7.56 1.15
N ILE A 449 6.71 6.74 2.18
CA ILE A 449 5.40 6.53 2.83
C ILE A 449 5.24 7.56 3.94
N ARG A 450 4.17 8.35 3.93
CA ARG A 450 4.05 9.56 4.74
C ARG A 450 2.77 9.53 5.56
N VAL A 451 2.90 9.11 6.82
CA VAL A 451 1.81 9.02 7.78
C VAL A 451 1.86 10.22 8.72
N MET A 452 0.93 11.17 8.56
CA MET A 452 1.05 12.50 9.17
C MET A 452 -0.24 12.95 9.88
N ARG A 453 -0.14 13.45 11.11
CA ARG A 453 -1.23 14.15 11.80
C ARG A 453 -2.53 13.34 11.95
N ASN A 454 -2.45 12.02 12.00
CA ASN A 454 -3.60 11.17 12.26
C ASN A 454 -3.86 11.06 13.78
N LEU A 455 -5.13 10.85 14.13
CA LEU A 455 -5.59 10.60 15.49
C LEU A 455 -6.04 9.14 15.61
N PHE A 456 -5.32 8.38 16.44
CA PHE A 456 -5.59 6.98 16.73
C PHE A 456 -6.04 6.83 18.18
N ILE A 457 -7.30 6.44 18.39
CA ILE A 457 -7.88 6.25 19.72
C ILE A 457 -8.44 4.83 19.83
N ASN A 458 -8.20 4.12 20.94
CA ASN A 458 -8.78 2.80 21.20
C ASN A 458 -8.43 1.77 20.11
N HIS A 459 -7.18 1.31 20.04
CA HIS A 459 -6.80 0.20 19.14
C HIS A 459 -6.20 -0.93 19.95
N ALA A 460 -6.60 -2.16 19.63
CA ALA A 460 -6.16 -3.30 20.41
C ALA A 460 -4.67 -3.61 20.18
N SER A 461 -4.12 -3.23 19.02
CA SER A 461 -2.72 -3.45 18.64
C SER A 461 -1.93 -2.13 18.53
N HIS A 462 -0.82 -2.16 17.80
CA HIS A 462 0.17 -1.08 17.78
C HIS A 462 -0.20 0.03 16.79
N ALA A 463 -0.06 1.30 17.15
CA ALA A 463 -0.41 2.36 16.22
C ALA A 463 0.59 2.54 15.06
N PHE A 464 1.89 2.40 15.33
CA PHE A 464 2.95 2.65 14.36
C PHE A 464 3.52 1.33 13.83
N CYS A 465 2.94 0.80 12.73
CA CYS A 465 3.27 -0.52 12.18
C CYS A 465 3.96 -0.45 10.80
N ASN A 466 5.15 -1.06 10.71
CA ASN A 466 5.98 -1.15 9.48
C ASN A 466 6.43 -2.61 9.18
N GLN A 467 5.58 -3.64 9.25
CA GLN A 467 5.96 -5.06 9.27
C GLN A 467 5.59 -5.91 8.02
N PRO A 468 6.48 -6.07 7.03
CA PRO A 468 7.74 -5.37 6.83
C PRO A 468 7.57 -4.21 5.84
N ALA A 469 8.21 -3.07 6.11
CA ALA A 469 8.57 -2.15 5.03
C ALA A 469 9.76 -2.75 4.24
N LEU A 470 9.65 -2.70 2.91
CA LEU A 470 10.61 -3.22 1.92
C LEU A 470 11.70 -2.20 1.57
N GLY A 471 11.72 -1.08 2.28
CA GLY A 471 12.65 0.03 2.12
C GLY A 471 12.34 1.13 3.12
N GLY A 472 12.92 2.30 2.90
CA GLY A 472 12.64 3.49 3.68
C GLY A 472 13.10 4.72 2.90
N PRO A 473 12.61 5.92 3.26
CA PRO A 473 11.96 6.22 4.54
C PRO A 473 10.45 5.94 4.59
N VAL A 474 9.98 5.53 5.77
CA VAL A 474 8.57 5.60 6.20
C VAL A 474 8.49 6.67 7.30
N TYR A 475 7.69 7.70 7.08
CA TYR A 475 7.56 8.86 7.95
C TYR A 475 6.32 8.73 8.85
N TRP A 476 6.51 8.91 10.15
CA TRP A 476 5.44 9.08 11.13
C TRP A 476 5.56 10.45 11.78
N ILE A 477 4.75 11.43 11.35
CA ILE A 477 4.92 12.84 11.71
C ILE A 477 3.68 13.35 12.43
N ARG A 478 3.84 13.80 13.68
CA ARG A 478 2.77 14.47 14.46
C ARG A 478 1.47 13.65 14.60
N ASN A 479 1.54 12.33 14.51
CA ASN A 479 0.40 11.46 14.82
C ASN A 479 0.19 11.38 16.33
N ILE A 480 -1.07 11.30 16.76
CA ILE A 480 -1.44 11.10 18.16
C ILE A 480 -2.02 9.70 18.30
N ALA A 481 -1.51 8.95 19.27
CA ALA A 481 -1.93 7.59 19.53
C ALA A 481 -2.24 7.42 21.02
N TYR A 482 -3.48 7.05 21.35
CA TYR A 482 -4.00 7.01 22.72
C TYR A 482 -4.86 5.76 22.94
N HIS A 483 -4.71 5.14 24.13
CA HIS A 483 -5.36 3.89 24.51
C HIS A 483 -5.07 2.73 23.53
N LEU A 484 -3.84 2.20 23.63
CA LEU A 484 -3.29 1.15 22.78
C LEU A 484 -2.75 0.00 23.63
N PRO A 485 -3.58 -0.93 24.10
CA PRO A 485 -3.14 -1.93 25.06
C PRO A 485 -2.09 -2.91 24.49
N GLY A 486 -2.08 -3.12 23.18
CA GLY A 486 -1.05 -3.89 22.49
C GLY A 486 0.32 -3.19 22.44
N GLY A 487 0.38 -1.87 22.63
CA GLY A 487 1.60 -1.05 22.58
C GLY A 487 1.51 0.09 21.57
N SER A 488 2.50 0.99 21.55
CA SER A 488 2.52 2.12 20.61
C SER A 488 3.11 1.77 19.24
N THR A 489 4.14 0.92 19.22
CA THR A 489 5.04 0.79 18.07
C THR A 489 5.40 -0.65 17.76
N ARG A 490 5.24 -1.04 16.49
CA ARG A 490 5.58 -2.38 15.97
C ARG A 490 6.45 -2.21 14.71
N LEU A 491 7.77 -2.21 14.91
CA LEU A 491 8.74 -1.96 13.83
C LEU A 491 9.50 -3.23 13.46
N ARG A 492 9.46 -3.62 12.17
CA ARG A 492 10.37 -4.61 11.57
C ARG A 492 10.81 -4.15 10.18
N THR A 493 11.93 -3.47 10.11
CA THR A 493 12.65 -3.16 8.86
C THR A 493 13.87 -4.10 8.77
N ALA A 494 14.05 -4.79 7.64
CA ALA A 494 15.19 -5.66 7.26
C ALA A 494 16.01 -6.32 8.40
N ARG A 495 15.98 -7.66 8.52
CA ARG A 495 17.00 -8.39 9.28
C ARG A 495 18.24 -8.56 8.40
N ARG A 496 19.38 -7.96 8.78
CA ARG A 496 20.68 -8.51 8.37
C ARG A 496 20.71 -9.97 8.85
N ALA A 497 20.85 -10.92 7.94
CA ALA A 497 21.23 -12.28 8.28
C ALA A 497 22.68 -12.25 8.78
N CYS A 498 22.89 -11.77 10.02
CA CYS A 498 24.08 -12.13 10.75
C CYS A 498 23.91 -13.63 11.06
N SER A 499 24.78 -14.46 10.52
CA SER A 499 24.80 -15.91 10.72
C SER A 499 24.73 -16.23 12.22
N SER A 500 23.53 -16.48 12.74
CA SER A 500 23.38 -17.01 14.09
C SER A 500 23.59 -18.51 14.00
N THR A 501 24.82 -18.93 14.32
CA THR A 501 25.08 -20.27 14.85
C THR A 501 23.98 -20.57 15.87
N THR A 502 23.21 -21.61 15.61
CA THR A 502 22.15 -22.13 16.46
C THR A 502 22.66 -22.28 17.89
N ILE A 503 22.30 -21.37 18.80
CA ILE A 503 22.34 -21.67 20.22
C ILE A 503 21.18 -22.63 20.45
N ARG A 504 21.47 -23.93 20.30
CA ARG A 504 20.59 -25.00 20.76
C ARG A 504 20.41 -24.79 22.26
N SER A 505 19.18 -24.48 22.65
CA SER A 505 18.72 -24.61 24.03
C SER A 505 19.01 -26.04 24.49
N PHE A 506 19.93 -26.18 25.45
CA PHE A 506 20.14 -27.44 26.16
C PHE A 506 18.83 -27.88 26.82
N PRO A 507 18.41 -29.15 26.68
CA PRO A 507 17.25 -29.64 27.40
C PRO A 507 17.56 -29.66 28.90
N ARG A 508 16.64 -29.07 29.69
CA ARG A 508 16.63 -29.16 31.15
C ARG A 508 16.69 -30.64 31.55
N ARG A 509 17.82 -31.07 32.13
CA ARG A 509 17.92 -32.37 32.79
C ARG A 509 16.88 -32.45 33.90
N SER A 510 16.03 -33.46 33.80
CA SER A 510 15.16 -33.96 34.86
C SER A 510 15.96 -34.17 36.15
N ARG A 511 15.50 -33.56 37.26
CA ARG A 511 15.98 -33.86 38.61
C ARG A 511 15.67 -35.32 38.96
N PRO A 512 16.62 -36.11 39.51
CA PRO A 512 16.31 -37.45 39.98
C PRO A 512 15.57 -37.41 41.32
N ALA A 513 14.59 -38.29 41.47
CA ALA A 513 13.86 -38.54 42.69
C ALA A 513 14.80 -38.97 43.81
N ARG A 514 14.70 -38.30 44.96
CA ARG A 514 15.44 -38.65 46.18
C ARG A 514 14.73 -39.83 46.85
N ARG A 515 15.31 -41.03 46.71
CA ARG A 515 14.96 -42.19 47.53
C ARG A 515 15.31 -41.89 49.00
N THR A 516 14.31 -41.88 49.86
CA THR A 516 14.47 -42.01 51.30
C THR A 516 14.86 -43.46 51.62
N ARG A 517 16.09 -43.67 52.11
CA ARG A 517 16.47 -44.92 52.77
C ARG A 517 16.00 -44.87 54.21
N THR A 518 15.19 -45.86 54.57
CA THR A 518 14.97 -46.36 55.91
C THR A 518 16.29 -46.79 56.55
N GLY A 519 16.56 -46.28 57.75
CA GLY A 519 17.54 -46.79 58.70
C GLY A 519 16.81 -47.02 60.02
N ALA A 520 16.89 -48.25 60.50
CA ALA A 520 16.16 -48.79 61.65
C ALA A 520 16.73 -48.33 63.00
N THR A 521 15.86 -48.28 64.00
CA THR A 521 16.15 -48.75 65.36
C THR A 521 14.86 -49.27 65.99
N THR A 522 14.93 -50.56 66.37
CA THR A 522 14.05 -51.37 67.25
C THR A 522 12.60 -51.59 66.85
#